data_AF-A0A922WWZ1-F1
#
_entry.id   AF-A0A922WWZ1-F1
#
_cell.length_a   1.000
_cell.length_b   1.000
_cell.length_c   1.000
_cell.angle_alpha   90.00
_cell.angle_beta   90.00
_cell.angle_gamma   90.00
#
_symmetry.space_group_name_H-M   'P 1'
#
loop_
_entity.id
_entity.type
_entity.pdbx_description
1 polymer ?
#
loop_
_entity_poly.entity_id
_entity_poly.type
_entity_poly.pdbx_seq_one_letter_code
_entity_poly.pdbx_strand_id
1 'polypeptide(L)'
;FVPWGYDAVDRKLVINEAEAAQIRYIFERFVELGSATRLTRELVRKGITNKRGRPIDKGFLYKLFRNRVYLGEAVHKGTSYPGEHEAIIAQQLWDKVHAILKISPRTRANNTRAQTPAMLKGLLFTDTGVAMTPTHTRKGERLYRYYVSMDAVHNRIGENDALPRRLNAGMVEGVVIQELRRMLTTPVIVARAIEAARELRPDINENEVIAALSGFGELWQTLFPAEQARIARLLIQRVTVHDNSLDVDLCTKGLGPIIHDMLASQKAS
;
A
#
# COMPACT_ATOMS: atom_id res chain seq x y z
N PHE A 1 -13.74 -26.03 -26.95
CA PHE A 1 -13.52 -24.60 -26.64
C PHE A 1 -12.03 -24.37 -26.61
N VAL A 2 -11.52 -23.40 -27.38
CA VAL A 2 -10.08 -23.10 -27.44
C VAL A 2 -9.77 -22.01 -26.40
N PRO A 3 -8.84 -22.24 -25.45
CA PRO A 3 -8.46 -21.22 -24.48
C PRO A 3 -7.81 -20.01 -25.14
N TRP A 4 -8.02 -18.82 -24.57
CA TRP A 4 -7.37 -17.59 -25.03
C TRP A 4 -5.85 -17.70 -24.83
N GLY A 5 -5.06 -17.36 -25.84
CA GLY A 5 -3.61 -17.60 -25.87
C GLY A 5 -3.18 -18.78 -26.75
N TYR A 6 -4.12 -19.60 -27.21
CA TYR A 6 -3.86 -20.78 -28.03
C TYR A 6 -4.78 -20.82 -29.24
N ASP A 7 -4.29 -21.46 -30.31
CA ASP A 7 -5.07 -21.90 -31.47
C ASP A 7 -5.12 -23.42 -31.53
N ALA A 8 -6.20 -23.96 -32.11
CA ALA A 8 -6.37 -25.40 -32.28
C ALA A 8 -5.88 -25.82 -33.66
N VAL A 9 -4.75 -26.53 -33.71
CA VAL A 9 -4.15 -27.08 -34.93
C VAL A 9 -3.99 -28.58 -34.72
N ASP A 10 -4.54 -29.41 -35.62
CA ASP A 10 -4.45 -30.87 -35.56
C ASP A 10 -4.88 -31.48 -34.20
N ARG A 11 -5.96 -30.94 -33.62
CA ARG A 11 -6.49 -31.30 -32.29
C ARG A 11 -5.54 -30.99 -31.12
N LYS A 12 -4.45 -30.27 -31.36
CA LYS A 12 -3.49 -29.80 -30.34
C LYS A 12 -3.63 -28.30 -30.14
N LEU A 13 -3.28 -27.84 -28.94
CA LEU A 13 -3.22 -26.41 -28.63
C LEU A 13 -1.82 -25.91 -28.94
N VAL A 14 -1.72 -24.96 -29.88
CA VAL A 14 -0.48 -24.30 -30.25
C VAL A 14 -0.55 -22.85 -29.77
N ILE A 15 0.56 -22.33 -29.24
CA ILE A 15 0.59 -20.95 -28.71
C ILE A 15 0.34 -19.96 -29.84
N ASN A 16 -0.62 -19.07 -29.63
CA ASN A 16 -0.78 -17.87 -30.42
C ASN A 16 -0.01 -16.74 -29.73
N GLU A 17 1.17 -16.38 -30.26
CA GLU A 17 2.07 -15.45 -29.55
C GLU A 17 1.46 -14.06 -29.30
N ALA A 18 0.59 -13.56 -30.20
CA ALA A 18 -0.06 -12.27 -29.98
C ALA A 18 -1.06 -12.32 -28.81
N GLU A 19 -1.86 -13.38 -28.72
CA GLU A 19 -2.76 -13.59 -27.59
C GLU A 19 -1.99 -13.96 -26.30
N ALA A 20 -0.94 -14.77 -26.42
CA ALA A 20 -0.11 -15.23 -25.31
C ALA A 20 0.65 -14.06 -24.67
N ALA A 21 1.14 -13.10 -25.45
CA ALA A 21 1.74 -11.87 -24.92
C ALA A 21 0.75 -11.09 -24.04
N GLN A 22 -0.53 -11.04 -24.41
CA GLN A 22 -1.57 -10.41 -23.57
C GLN A 22 -1.82 -11.20 -22.29
N ILE A 23 -1.81 -12.54 -22.36
CA ILE A 23 -1.91 -13.40 -21.18
C ILE A 23 -0.73 -13.17 -20.23
N ARG A 24 0.52 -13.19 -20.73
CA ARG A 24 1.72 -12.92 -19.94
C ARG A 24 1.65 -11.54 -19.27
N TYR A 25 1.30 -10.50 -20.03
CA TYR A 25 1.08 -9.14 -19.52
C TYR A 25 0.05 -9.11 -18.38
N ILE A 26 -1.08 -9.79 -18.52
CA ILE A 26 -2.13 -9.81 -17.49
C ILE A 26 -1.65 -10.45 -16.20
N PHE A 27 -0.87 -11.54 -16.28
CA PHE A 27 -0.33 -12.21 -15.10
C PHE A 27 0.74 -11.36 -14.40
N GLU A 28 1.71 -10.84 -15.14
CA GLU A 28 2.76 -9.95 -14.61
C GLU A 28 2.16 -8.71 -13.97
N ARG A 29 1.23 -8.06 -14.69
CA ARG A 29 0.61 -6.83 -14.20
C ARG A 29 -0.26 -7.07 -12.97
N PHE A 30 -0.85 -8.25 -12.83
CA PHE A 30 -1.55 -8.61 -11.60
C PHE A 30 -0.60 -8.72 -10.39
N VAL A 31 0.59 -9.27 -10.58
CA VAL A 31 1.61 -9.35 -9.52
C VAL A 31 2.03 -7.96 -9.06
N GLU A 32 2.26 -7.04 -10.01
CA GLU A 32 2.63 -5.65 -9.70
C GLU A 32 1.50 -4.89 -9.00
N LEU A 33 0.25 -5.06 -9.43
CA LEU A 33 -0.89 -4.30 -8.91
C LEU A 33 -1.48 -4.88 -7.63
N GLY A 34 -1.38 -6.19 -7.42
CA GLY A 34 -2.03 -6.93 -6.34
C GLY A 34 -3.57 -6.86 -6.33
N SER A 35 -4.19 -6.32 -7.38
CA SER A 35 -5.61 -5.94 -7.39
C SER A 35 -6.29 -6.16 -8.73
N ALA A 36 -7.19 -7.15 -8.79
CA ALA A 36 -7.99 -7.45 -9.98
C ALA A 36 -8.85 -6.24 -10.41
N THR A 37 -9.28 -5.41 -9.46
CA THR A 37 -10.07 -4.21 -9.78
C THR A 37 -9.25 -3.16 -10.53
N ARG A 38 -8.00 -2.94 -10.12
CA ARG A 38 -7.11 -2.00 -10.79
C ARG A 38 -6.73 -2.52 -12.18
N LEU A 39 -6.45 -3.82 -12.26
CA LEU A 39 -6.13 -4.49 -13.52
C LEU A 39 -7.28 -4.36 -14.52
N THR A 40 -8.52 -4.68 -14.14
CA THR A 40 -9.70 -4.49 -15.00
C THR A 40 -9.80 -3.05 -15.54
N ARG A 41 -9.62 -2.02 -14.70
CA ARG A 41 -9.67 -0.61 -15.17
C ARG A 41 -8.52 -0.25 -16.10
N GLU A 42 -7.36 -0.88 -15.94
CA GLU A 42 -6.21 -0.65 -16.81
C GLU A 42 -6.43 -1.33 -18.16
N LEU A 43 -6.90 -2.58 -18.18
CA LEU A 43 -7.22 -3.32 -19.41
C LEU A 43 -8.30 -2.61 -20.23
N VAL A 44 -9.36 -2.10 -19.59
CA VAL A 44 -10.40 -1.30 -20.25
C VAL A 44 -9.81 -0.03 -20.86
N ARG A 45 -8.94 0.68 -20.15
CA ARG A 45 -8.28 1.90 -20.67
C ARG A 45 -7.35 1.62 -21.85
N LYS A 46 -6.69 0.46 -21.85
CA LYS A 46 -5.83 0.00 -22.95
C LYS A 46 -6.62 -0.64 -24.11
N GLY A 47 -7.94 -0.74 -24.02
CA GLY A 47 -8.77 -1.39 -25.04
C GLY A 47 -8.55 -2.90 -25.15
N ILE A 48 -7.95 -3.54 -24.14
CA ILE A 48 -7.68 -4.98 -24.17
C ILE A 48 -8.98 -5.74 -23.89
N THR A 49 -9.35 -6.61 -24.82
CA THR A 49 -10.54 -7.45 -24.75
C THR A 49 -10.15 -8.93 -24.71
N ASN A 50 -11.09 -9.80 -24.35
CA ASN A 50 -10.85 -11.25 -24.44
C ASN A 50 -10.90 -11.75 -25.90
N LYS A 51 -10.59 -13.03 -26.13
CA LYS A 51 -10.67 -13.70 -27.44
C LYS A 51 -12.00 -13.50 -28.20
N ARG A 52 -13.08 -13.12 -27.53
CA ARG A 52 -14.41 -12.88 -28.13
C ARG A 52 -14.74 -11.39 -28.30
N GLY A 53 -13.75 -10.50 -28.16
CA GLY A 53 -13.93 -9.06 -28.27
C GLY A 53 -14.72 -8.42 -27.12
N ARG A 54 -14.96 -9.14 -26.02
CA ARG A 54 -15.70 -8.61 -24.86
C ARG A 54 -14.74 -7.98 -23.84
N PRO A 55 -15.17 -6.91 -23.14
CA PRO A 55 -14.41 -6.34 -22.03
C PRO A 55 -14.07 -7.38 -20.95
N ILE A 56 -12.87 -7.26 -20.39
CA ILE A 56 -12.38 -8.17 -19.35
C ILE A 56 -12.86 -7.69 -17.99
N ASP A 57 -13.78 -8.42 -17.36
CA ASP A 57 -14.24 -8.14 -16.00
C ASP A 57 -13.41 -8.90 -14.94
N LYS A 58 -13.71 -8.65 -13.65
CA LYS A 58 -13.00 -9.29 -12.53
C LYS A 58 -13.25 -10.80 -12.47
N GLY A 59 -14.47 -11.24 -12.78
CA GLY A 59 -14.84 -12.65 -12.75
C GLY A 59 -14.06 -13.44 -13.80
N PHE A 60 -13.86 -12.85 -14.97
CA PHE A 60 -13.01 -13.37 -16.02
C PHE A 60 -11.56 -13.49 -15.56
N LEU A 61 -10.99 -12.45 -14.96
CA LEU A 61 -9.61 -12.50 -14.43
C LEU A 61 -9.42 -13.62 -13.40
N TYR A 62 -10.36 -13.81 -12.46
CA TYR A 62 -10.25 -14.90 -11.49
C TYR A 62 -10.35 -16.29 -12.12
N LYS A 63 -11.15 -16.44 -13.18
CA LYS A 63 -11.19 -17.70 -13.95
C LYS A 63 -9.89 -17.90 -14.71
N LEU A 64 -9.34 -16.84 -15.29
CA LEU A 64 -8.08 -16.85 -16.03
C LEU A 64 -6.92 -17.30 -15.13
N PHE A 65 -6.75 -16.68 -13.97
CA PHE A 65 -5.67 -17.00 -13.03
C PHE A 65 -5.75 -18.41 -12.45
N ARG A 66 -6.92 -19.06 -12.48
CA ARG A 66 -7.10 -20.43 -11.98
C ARG A 66 -7.00 -21.48 -13.08
N ASN A 67 -6.91 -21.07 -14.35
CA ASN A 67 -6.91 -21.99 -15.47
C ASN A 67 -5.52 -22.60 -15.68
N ARG A 68 -5.35 -23.85 -15.26
CA ARG A 68 -4.07 -24.57 -15.31
C ARG A 68 -3.60 -24.87 -16.74
N VAL A 69 -4.43 -24.64 -17.75
CA VAL A 69 -4.00 -24.71 -19.16
C VAL A 69 -2.82 -23.79 -19.47
N TYR A 70 -2.69 -22.68 -18.74
CA TYR A 70 -1.58 -21.74 -18.88
C TYR A 70 -0.24 -22.25 -18.32
N LEU A 71 -0.28 -23.29 -17.48
CA LEU A 71 0.88 -24.04 -16.99
C LEU A 71 1.25 -25.24 -17.88
N GLY A 72 0.59 -25.42 -19.03
CA GLY A 72 0.80 -26.61 -19.86
C GLY A 72 0.09 -27.85 -19.30
N GLU A 73 -0.92 -27.70 -18.45
CA GLU A 73 -1.62 -28.82 -17.81
C GLU A 73 -3.07 -28.97 -18.27
N ALA A 74 -3.57 -30.20 -18.27
CA ALA A 74 -4.95 -30.55 -18.53
C ALA A 74 -5.65 -31.04 -17.25
N VAL A 75 -6.82 -30.47 -16.94
CA VAL A 75 -7.61 -30.85 -15.77
C VAL A 75 -8.72 -31.83 -16.16
N HIS A 76 -8.71 -33.03 -15.59
CA HIS A 76 -9.77 -34.02 -15.74
C HIS A 76 -10.31 -34.43 -14.38
N LYS A 77 -11.63 -34.26 -14.16
CA LYS A 77 -12.32 -34.62 -12.89
C LYS A 77 -11.65 -34.05 -11.62
N GLY A 78 -11.06 -32.86 -11.73
CA GLY A 78 -10.40 -32.17 -10.61
C GLY A 78 -8.92 -32.54 -10.40
N THR A 79 -8.40 -33.53 -11.11
CA THR A 79 -6.98 -33.89 -11.11
C THR A 79 -6.28 -33.25 -12.31
N SER A 80 -5.08 -32.72 -12.08
CA SER A 80 -4.28 -32.06 -13.12
C SER A 80 -3.19 -33.00 -13.63
N TYR A 81 -3.01 -33.05 -14.95
CA TYR A 81 -1.99 -33.85 -15.62
C TYR A 81 -1.18 -32.96 -16.57
N PRO A 82 0.11 -33.27 -16.82
CA PRO A 82 0.86 -32.64 -17.90
C PRO A 82 0.11 -32.77 -19.22
N GLY A 83 -0.13 -31.66 -19.90
CA GLY A 83 -0.75 -31.60 -21.22
C GLY A 83 0.30 -31.74 -22.33
N GLU A 84 -0.17 -31.98 -23.55
CA GLU A 84 0.69 -32.03 -24.75
C GLU A 84 1.04 -30.63 -25.29
N HIS A 85 0.48 -29.57 -24.71
CA HIS A 85 0.67 -28.19 -25.16
C HIS A 85 1.68 -27.44 -24.31
N GLU A 86 2.41 -26.53 -24.95
CA GLU A 86 3.41 -25.70 -24.28
C GLU A 86 2.76 -24.69 -23.31
N ALA A 87 3.43 -24.42 -22.20
CA ALA A 87 2.95 -23.48 -21.19
C ALA A 87 3.18 -22.02 -21.62
N ILE A 88 2.15 -21.18 -21.52
CA ILE A 88 2.29 -19.72 -21.73
C ILE A 88 2.93 -19.04 -20.51
N ILE A 89 2.70 -19.58 -19.30
CA ILE A 89 3.10 -18.97 -18.03
C ILE A 89 4.08 -19.89 -17.29
N ALA A 90 5.21 -19.34 -16.87
CA ALA A 90 6.17 -20.05 -16.02
C ALA A 90 5.62 -20.33 -14.62
N GLN A 91 6.01 -21.46 -14.04
CA GLN A 91 5.60 -21.88 -12.68
C GLN A 91 5.84 -20.78 -11.63
N GLN A 92 6.98 -20.09 -11.69
CA GLN A 92 7.32 -19.02 -10.76
C GLN A 92 6.32 -17.85 -10.79
N LEU A 93 5.86 -17.44 -11.98
CA LEU A 93 4.88 -16.37 -12.13
C LEU A 93 3.51 -16.83 -11.64
N TRP A 94 3.14 -18.08 -11.96
CA TRP A 94 1.92 -18.70 -11.45
C TRP A 94 1.87 -18.72 -9.92
N ASP A 95 2.96 -19.12 -9.27
CA ASP A 95 3.06 -19.20 -7.81
C ASP A 95 2.92 -17.82 -7.16
N LYS A 96 3.56 -16.79 -7.73
CA LYS A 96 3.41 -15.39 -7.27
C LYS A 96 1.96 -14.93 -7.33
N VAL A 97 1.25 -15.18 -8.44
CA VAL A 97 -0.18 -14.86 -8.58
C VAL A 97 -1.00 -15.60 -7.52
N HIS A 98 -0.74 -16.88 -7.28
CA HIS A 98 -1.48 -17.68 -6.32
C HIS A 98 -1.19 -17.31 -4.87
N ALA A 99 0.03 -16.88 -4.55
CA ALA A 99 0.37 -16.31 -3.25
C ALA A 99 -0.49 -15.06 -2.98
N ILE A 100 -0.65 -14.17 -3.97
CA ILE A 100 -1.52 -13.00 -3.86
C ILE A 100 -3.00 -13.40 -3.73
N LEU A 101 -3.46 -14.40 -4.48
CA LEU A 101 -4.84 -14.87 -4.43
C LEU A 101 -5.23 -15.50 -3.08
N LYS A 102 -4.28 -16.15 -2.40
CA LYS A 102 -4.46 -16.70 -1.03
C LYS A 102 -4.70 -15.61 0.01
N ILE A 103 -4.19 -14.38 -0.22
CA ILE A 103 -4.45 -13.25 0.66
C ILE A 103 -5.94 -12.88 0.59
N SER A 104 -6.58 -12.71 1.75
CA SER A 104 -8.01 -12.40 1.83
C SER A 104 -8.36 -11.19 0.94
N PRO A 105 -9.49 -11.20 0.20
CA PRO A 105 -9.91 -10.06 -0.59
C PRO A 105 -10.05 -8.76 0.23
N ARG A 106 -10.40 -8.87 1.52
CA ARG A 106 -10.45 -7.75 2.47
C ARG A 106 -9.06 -7.16 2.73
N THR A 107 -8.05 -8.00 2.95
CA THR A 107 -6.66 -7.58 3.15
C THR A 107 -6.07 -6.97 1.88
N ARG A 108 -6.35 -7.54 0.70
CA ARG A 108 -5.94 -6.96 -0.60
C ARG A 108 -6.62 -5.63 -0.91
N ALA A 109 -7.90 -5.50 -0.59
CA ALA A 109 -8.62 -4.24 -0.70
C ALA A 109 -8.04 -3.19 0.26
N ASN A 110 -7.64 -3.57 1.48
CA ASN A 110 -6.94 -2.70 2.42
C ASN A 110 -5.56 -2.26 1.92
N ASN A 111 -4.76 -3.17 1.34
CA ASN A 111 -3.46 -2.82 0.75
C ASN A 111 -3.60 -1.93 -0.49
N THR A 112 -4.65 -2.14 -1.31
CA THR A 112 -4.95 -1.25 -2.44
C THR A 112 -5.45 0.12 -1.97
N ARG A 113 -6.27 0.16 -0.91
CA ARG A 113 -6.73 1.41 -0.26
C ARG A 113 -5.59 2.15 0.44
N ALA A 114 -4.53 1.44 0.85
CA ALA A 114 -3.29 2.05 1.34
C ALA A 114 -2.52 2.83 0.25
N GLN A 115 -2.91 2.72 -1.04
CA GLN A 115 -2.42 3.63 -2.09
C GLN A 115 -3.07 5.03 -2.07
N THR A 116 -4.12 5.25 -1.27
CA THR A 116 -4.46 6.60 -0.82
C THR A 116 -3.76 6.80 0.53
N PRO A 117 -2.62 7.51 0.58
CA PRO A 117 -1.91 7.68 1.84
C PRO A 117 -2.82 8.41 2.83
N ALA A 118 -3.13 7.69 3.90
CA ALA A 118 -3.74 8.23 5.10
C ALA A 118 -2.73 7.96 6.21
N MET A 119 -1.70 8.79 6.24
CA MET A 119 -0.53 8.64 7.10
C MET A 119 -0.93 8.55 8.58
N LEU A 120 -1.97 9.29 8.97
CA LEU A 120 -2.48 9.38 10.33
C LEU A 120 -3.63 8.42 10.63
N LYS A 121 -3.89 7.45 9.75
CA LYS A 121 -4.96 6.48 9.97
C LYS A 121 -4.68 5.67 11.25
N GLY A 122 -5.58 5.80 12.23
CA GLY A 122 -5.47 5.15 13.53
C GLY A 122 -4.54 5.87 14.51
N LEU A 123 -3.99 7.03 14.12
CA LEU A 123 -3.15 7.88 14.97
C LEU A 123 -3.86 9.18 15.35
N LEU A 124 -4.84 9.65 14.56
CA LEU A 124 -5.54 10.91 14.76
C LEU A 124 -6.84 10.75 15.56
N PHE A 125 -6.99 11.56 16.61
CA PHE A 125 -8.14 11.56 17.51
C PHE A 125 -8.53 12.98 17.90
N THR A 126 -9.78 13.18 18.31
CA THR A 126 -10.19 14.39 19.03
C THR A 126 -9.70 14.35 20.48
N ASP A 127 -9.71 15.50 21.14
CA ASP A 127 -9.51 15.66 22.60
C ASP A 127 -10.46 14.78 23.45
N THR A 128 -11.70 14.58 23.00
CA THR A 128 -12.69 13.67 23.58
C THR A 128 -12.40 12.19 23.35
N GLY A 129 -11.31 11.86 22.65
CA GLY A 129 -10.89 10.49 22.42
C GLY A 129 -11.45 9.83 21.16
N VAL A 130 -12.24 10.56 20.36
CA VAL A 130 -12.91 10.00 19.18
C VAL A 130 -11.93 9.90 18.01
N ALA A 131 -11.82 8.71 17.43
CA ALA A 131 -10.95 8.50 16.29
C ALA A 131 -11.41 9.30 15.06
N MET A 132 -10.44 9.89 14.34
CA MET A 132 -10.69 10.53 13.05
C MET A 132 -10.25 9.60 11.91
N THR A 133 -11.21 9.20 11.08
CA THR A 133 -11.00 8.20 10.02
C THR A 133 -10.81 8.87 8.65
N PRO A 134 -9.87 8.40 7.82
CA PRO A 134 -9.68 8.95 6.49
C PRO A 134 -10.88 8.67 5.58
N THR A 135 -11.35 9.70 4.91
CA THR A 135 -12.41 9.68 3.90
C THR A 135 -11.94 10.43 2.66
N HIS A 136 -12.63 10.23 1.55
CA HIS A 136 -12.34 10.98 0.33
C HIS A 136 -13.63 11.23 -0.45
N THR A 137 -13.64 12.33 -1.19
CA THR A 137 -14.67 12.64 -2.18
C THR A 137 -13.99 12.94 -3.51
N ARG A 138 -14.69 12.65 -4.61
CA ARG A 138 -14.17 12.92 -5.95
C ARG A 138 -15.12 13.87 -6.66
N LYS A 139 -14.58 14.96 -7.21
CA LYS A 139 -15.32 15.91 -8.05
C LYS A 139 -14.57 16.01 -9.39
N GLY A 140 -15.16 15.44 -10.44
CA GLY A 140 -14.49 15.24 -11.72
C GLY A 140 -13.22 14.39 -11.58
N GLU A 141 -12.08 14.92 -12.00
CA GLU A 141 -10.78 14.24 -11.87
C GLU A 141 -10.11 14.49 -10.51
N ARG A 142 -10.55 15.49 -9.74
CA ARG A 142 -9.89 15.89 -8.49
C ARG A 142 -10.36 15.02 -7.31
N LEU A 143 -9.39 14.48 -6.57
CA LEU A 143 -9.61 13.72 -5.34
C LEU A 143 -9.38 14.62 -4.12
N TYR A 144 -10.41 14.79 -3.30
CA TYR A 144 -10.33 15.50 -2.03
C TYR A 144 -10.21 14.48 -0.90
N ARG A 145 -9.25 14.69 0.02
CA ARG A 145 -8.97 13.79 1.14
C ARG A 145 -9.21 14.50 2.46
N TYR A 146 -9.85 13.79 3.38
CA TYR A 146 -10.18 14.33 4.69
C TYR A 146 -10.01 13.30 5.80
N TYR A 147 -9.79 13.75 7.03
CA TYR A 147 -10.05 12.96 8.24
C TYR A 147 -11.35 13.43 8.85
N VAL A 148 -12.26 12.51 9.18
CA VAL A 148 -13.59 12.82 9.71
C VAL A 148 -13.76 12.12 11.06
N SER A 149 -14.25 12.85 12.06
CA SER A 149 -14.57 12.27 13.37
C SER A 149 -15.61 11.15 13.22
N MET A 150 -15.41 10.02 13.91
CA MET A 150 -16.35 8.90 13.89
C MET A 150 -17.76 9.28 14.37
N ASP A 151 -17.89 10.28 15.24
CA ASP A 151 -19.20 10.80 15.64
C ASP A 151 -19.93 11.44 14.46
N ALA A 152 -19.23 12.24 13.66
CA ALA A 152 -19.79 12.83 12.44
C ALA A 152 -20.11 11.76 11.36
N VAL A 153 -19.32 10.68 11.28
CA VAL A 153 -19.61 9.55 10.38
C VAL A 153 -20.88 8.79 10.81
N HIS A 154 -21.08 8.59 12.11
CA HIS A 154 -22.23 7.89 12.66
C HIS A 154 -23.43 8.79 12.96
N ASN A 155 -23.38 10.05 12.54
CA ASN A 155 -24.38 11.08 12.82
C ASN A 155 -24.74 11.19 14.32
N ARG A 156 -23.74 10.95 15.18
CA ARG A 156 -23.86 11.16 16.62
C ARG A 156 -23.66 12.64 16.91
N ILE A 157 -24.42 13.14 17.87
CA ILE A 157 -24.16 14.46 18.46
C ILE A 157 -22.89 14.29 19.28
N GLY A 158 -21.76 14.82 18.79
CA GLY A 158 -20.52 14.84 19.55
C GLY A 158 -20.72 15.74 20.79
N GLU A 159 -20.08 15.38 21.91
CA GLU A 159 -20.21 16.11 23.17
C GLU A 159 -19.75 17.57 23.09
N ASN A 160 -18.95 17.93 22.07
CA ASN A 160 -18.39 19.26 21.90
C ASN A 160 -18.50 19.73 20.43
N ASP A 161 -19.36 20.72 20.19
CA ASP A 161 -19.65 21.25 18.84
C ASP A 161 -18.52 22.17 18.31
N ALA A 162 -17.58 22.58 19.17
CA ALA A 162 -16.39 23.33 18.78
C ALA A 162 -15.37 22.45 18.02
N LEU A 163 -15.40 21.12 18.19
CA LEU A 163 -14.38 20.26 17.57
C LEU A 163 -14.56 20.14 16.06
N PRO A 164 -13.46 20.18 15.29
CA PRO A 164 -13.53 20.04 13.84
C PRO A 164 -14.02 18.64 13.45
N ARG A 165 -15.24 18.58 12.90
CA ARG A 165 -15.85 17.33 12.39
C ARG A 165 -15.09 16.75 11.19
N ARG A 166 -14.39 17.59 10.43
CA ARG A 166 -13.65 17.22 9.22
C ARG A 166 -12.39 18.07 9.06
N LEU A 167 -11.26 17.43 8.81
CA LEU A 167 -9.98 18.06 8.52
C LEU A 167 -9.49 17.71 7.12
N ASN A 168 -8.87 18.65 6.41
CA ASN A 168 -8.18 18.37 5.15
C ASN A 168 -6.94 17.51 5.42
N ALA A 169 -6.83 16.36 4.75
CA ALA A 169 -5.74 15.42 5.00
C ALA A 169 -4.36 16.02 4.71
N GLY A 170 -4.18 16.74 3.60
CA GLY A 170 -2.87 17.32 3.26
C GLY A 170 -2.43 18.39 4.25
N MET A 171 -3.36 19.20 4.75
CA MET A 171 -3.08 20.22 5.74
C MET A 171 -2.67 19.61 7.09
N VAL A 172 -3.49 18.70 7.65
CA VAL A 172 -3.18 18.09 8.95
C VAL A 172 -1.93 17.22 8.89
N GLU A 173 -1.72 16.46 7.80
CA GLU A 173 -0.50 15.67 7.60
C GLU A 173 0.73 16.59 7.54
N GLY A 174 0.64 17.73 6.83
CA GLY A 174 1.72 18.71 6.76
C GLY A 174 2.10 19.29 8.13
N VAL A 175 1.10 19.69 8.92
CA VAL A 175 1.33 20.23 10.28
C VAL A 175 1.97 19.19 11.18
N VAL A 176 1.48 17.94 11.17
CA VAL A 176 2.07 16.86 11.98
C VAL A 176 3.53 16.60 11.60
N ILE A 177 3.87 16.62 10.31
CA ILE A 177 5.27 16.43 9.88
C ILE A 177 6.15 17.61 10.28
N GLN A 178 5.63 18.83 10.20
CA GLN A 178 6.35 20.00 10.67
C GLN A 178 6.65 19.90 12.17
N GLU A 179 5.66 19.53 12.98
CA GLU A 179 5.84 19.37 14.42
C GLU A 179 6.78 18.22 14.75
N LEU A 180 6.67 17.09 14.05
CA LEU A 180 7.59 15.96 14.21
C LEU A 180 9.05 16.37 13.96
N ARG A 181 9.31 17.15 12.91
CA ARG A 181 10.66 17.68 12.62
C ARG A 181 11.18 18.58 13.75
N ARG A 182 10.31 19.42 14.33
CA ARG A 182 10.65 20.29 15.47
C ARG A 182 10.99 19.48 16.71
N MET A 183 10.19 18.45 17.02
CA MET A 183 10.41 17.62 18.19
C MET A 183 11.70 16.80 18.07
N LEU A 184 12.01 16.25 16.89
CA LEU A 184 13.20 15.42 16.67
C LEU A 184 14.53 16.16 16.88
N THR A 185 14.53 17.49 16.78
CA THR A 185 15.72 18.33 17.04
C THR A 185 15.77 18.91 18.46
N THR A 186 14.77 18.63 19.30
CA THR A 186 14.75 19.10 20.68
C THR A 186 15.75 18.31 21.54
N PRO A 187 16.55 18.96 22.43
CA PRO A 187 17.60 18.29 23.20
C PRO A 187 17.14 17.04 23.96
N VAL A 188 15.93 17.08 24.53
CA VAL A 188 15.33 15.94 25.25
C VAL A 188 15.09 14.74 24.34
N ILE A 189 14.62 14.97 23.11
CA ILE A 189 14.35 13.89 22.15
C ILE A 189 15.66 13.36 21.56
N VAL A 190 16.63 14.24 21.30
CA VAL A 190 17.98 13.85 20.85
C VAL A 190 18.66 12.94 21.88
N ALA A 191 18.62 13.29 23.16
CA ALA A 191 19.17 12.45 24.23
C ALA A 191 18.51 11.06 24.26
N ARG A 192 17.18 11.01 24.20
CA ARG A 192 16.42 9.75 24.16
C ARG A 192 16.71 8.92 22.90
N ALA A 193 16.90 9.59 21.76
CA ALA A 193 17.27 8.94 20.51
C ALA A 193 18.65 8.30 20.60
N ILE A 194 19.63 8.97 21.22
CA ILE A 194 20.97 8.42 21.45
C ILE A 194 20.89 7.18 22.35
N GLU A 195 20.15 7.25 23.45
CA GLU A 195 19.93 6.10 24.35
C GLU A 195 19.32 4.91 23.59
N ALA A 196 18.23 5.14 22.86
CA ALA A 196 17.55 4.09 22.07
C ALA A 196 18.43 3.52 20.95
N ALA A 197 19.30 4.34 20.35
CA ALA A 197 20.22 3.88 19.31
C ALA A 197 21.35 3.03 19.90
N ARG A 198 21.85 3.37 21.10
CA ARG A 198 22.87 2.61 21.83
C ARG A 198 22.38 1.21 22.25
N GLU A 199 21.10 1.06 22.56
CA GLU A 199 20.51 -0.26 22.84
C GLU A 199 20.63 -1.22 21.65
N LEU A 200 20.55 -0.70 20.42
CA LEU A 200 20.66 -1.49 19.18
C LEU A 200 22.11 -1.61 18.69
N ARG A 201 22.92 -0.57 18.87
CA ARG A 201 24.32 -0.49 18.47
C ARG A 201 25.14 0.25 19.55
N PRO A 202 25.78 -0.47 20.49
CA PRO A 202 26.47 0.15 21.63
C PRO A 202 27.63 1.09 21.26
N ASP A 203 28.26 0.87 20.11
CA ASP A 203 29.40 1.62 19.58
C ASP A 203 29.01 2.83 18.72
N ILE A 204 27.71 3.17 18.65
CA ILE A 204 27.24 4.28 17.83
C ILE A 204 27.75 5.64 18.31
N ASN A 205 28.22 6.46 17.37
CA ASN A 205 28.67 7.82 17.64
C ASN A 205 27.46 8.76 17.80
N GLU A 206 27.41 9.53 18.89
CA GLU A 206 26.33 10.49 19.14
C GLU A 206 26.18 11.52 18.01
N ASN A 207 27.31 11.95 17.41
CA ASN A 207 27.28 12.90 16.30
C ASN A 207 26.61 12.32 15.05
N GLU A 208 26.72 11.01 14.80
CA GLU A 208 26.01 10.34 13.71
C GLU A 208 24.50 10.34 13.95
N VAL A 209 24.07 10.11 15.19
CA VAL A 209 22.65 10.15 15.57
C VAL A 209 22.09 11.56 15.40
N ILE A 210 22.81 12.59 15.87
CA ILE A 210 22.41 13.99 15.75
C ILE A 210 22.32 14.40 14.26
N ALA A 211 23.29 14.00 13.44
CA ALA A 211 23.27 14.25 12.01
C ALA A 211 22.09 13.56 11.32
N ALA A 212 21.80 12.30 11.68
CA ALA A 212 20.65 11.58 11.15
C ALA A 212 19.33 12.29 11.49
N LEU A 213 19.11 12.65 12.76
CA LEU A 213 17.91 13.38 13.19
C LEU A 213 17.76 14.72 12.47
N SER A 214 18.86 15.45 12.28
CA SER A 214 18.86 16.73 11.56
C SER A 214 18.53 16.57 10.08
N GLY A 215 19.00 15.48 9.45
CA GLY A 215 18.71 15.13 8.05
C GLY A 215 17.34 14.51 7.80
N PHE A 216 16.55 14.24 8.84
CA PHE A 216 15.24 13.60 8.71
C PHE A 216 14.28 14.35 7.78
N GLY A 217 14.34 15.68 7.77
CA GLY A 217 13.47 16.52 6.96
C GLY A 217 13.66 16.28 5.46
N GLU A 218 14.90 16.18 5.00
CA GLU A 218 15.25 15.92 3.59
C GLU A 218 14.91 14.49 3.20
N LEU A 219 15.29 13.51 4.04
CA LEU A 219 14.93 12.11 3.84
C LEU A 219 13.42 11.97 3.67
N TRP A 220 12.62 12.60 4.53
CA TRP A 220 11.16 12.50 4.48
C TRP A 220 10.55 12.87 3.11
N GLN A 221 11.16 13.83 2.41
CA GLN A 221 10.69 14.28 1.09
C GLN A 221 11.00 13.28 -0.03
N THR A 222 12.01 12.43 0.14
CA THR A 222 12.38 11.41 -0.85
C THR A 222 11.60 10.10 -0.67
N LEU A 223 10.97 9.91 0.49
CA LEU A 223 10.19 8.71 0.81
C LEU A 223 8.88 8.64 0.02
N PHE A 224 8.58 7.45 -0.50
CA PHE A 224 7.27 7.15 -1.06
C PHE A 224 6.18 7.09 0.04
N PRO A 225 4.89 7.35 -0.28
CA PRO A 225 3.85 7.55 0.74
C PRO A 225 3.59 6.37 1.67
N ALA A 226 3.82 5.13 1.20
CA ALA A 226 3.70 3.94 2.04
C ALA A 226 4.76 3.93 3.16
N GLU A 227 5.96 4.41 2.85
CA GLU A 227 7.09 4.47 3.77
C GLU A 227 6.92 5.62 4.76
N GLN A 228 6.44 6.78 4.30
CA GLN A 228 6.00 7.86 5.20
C GLN A 228 4.97 7.36 6.22
N ALA A 229 3.97 6.60 5.78
CA ALA A 229 2.97 6.03 6.70
C ALA A 229 3.54 4.94 7.63
N ARG A 230 4.61 4.24 7.25
CA ARG A 230 5.31 3.28 8.13
C ARG A 230 6.06 4.04 9.22
N ILE A 231 6.89 5.01 8.84
CA ILE A 231 7.71 5.80 9.77
C ILE A 231 6.82 6.63 10.71
N ALA A 232 5.73 7.22 10.21
CA ALA A 232 4.76 7.93 11.06
C ALA A 232 4.21 7.04 12.18
N ARG A 233 3.87 5.77 11.89
CA ARG A 233 3.37 4.82 12.89
C ARG A 233 4.42 4.36 13.90
N LEU A 234 5.70 4.45 13.54
CA LEU A 234 6.80 4.16 14.46
C LEU A 234 7.07 5.34 15.38
N LEU A 235 7.05 6.57 14.86
CA LEU A 235 7.38 7.77 15.61
C LEU A 235 6.22 8.37 16.40
N ILE A 236 4.98 8.18 15.94
CA ILE A 236 3.82 8.84 16.52
C ILE A 236 3.03 7.82 17.31
N GLN A 237 2.88 8.07 18.60
CA GLN A 237 1.98 7.32 19.46
C GLN A 237 0.54 7.76 19.23
N ARG A 238 0.30 9.08 19.19
CA ARG A 238 -1.02 9.67 19.03
C ARG A 238 -0.92 11.11 18.52
N VAL A 239 -1.94 11.53 17.79
CA VAL A 239 -2.19 12.93 17.43
C VAL A 239 -3.56 13.32 17.97
N THR A 240 -3.61 14.35 18.80
CA THR A 240 -4.84 14.83 19.43
C THR A 240 -5.21 16.19 18.84
N VAL A 241 -6.44 16.29 18.34
CA VAL A 241 -7.00 17.50 17.72
C VAL A 241 -7.87 18.21 18.74
N HIS A 242 -7.58 19.49 18.94
CA HIS A 242 -8.39 20.44 19.70
C HIS A 242 -9.12 21.38 18.73
N ASP A 243 -9.91 22.32 19.25
CA ASP A 243 -10.64 23.31 18.46
C ASP A 243 -9.71 24.07 17.47
N ASN A 244 -8.60 24.61 17.97
CA ASN A 244 -7.66 25.43 17.18
C ASN A 244 -6.19 24.99 17.26
N SER A 245 -5.91 23.81 17.81
CA SER A 245 -4.56 23.29 17.96
C SER A 245 -4.50 21.78 17.76
N LEU A 246 -3.29 21.26 17.70
CA LEU A 246 -3.01 19.84 17.57
C LEU A 246 -1.77 19.50 18.40
N ASP A 247 -1.87 18.42 19.16
CA ASP A 247 -0.77 17.85 19.92
C ASP A 247 -0.29 16.55 19.26
N VAL A 248 1.03 16.35 19.26
CA VAL A 248 1.67 15.14 18.73
C VAL A 248 2.44 14.45 19.84
N ASP A 249 2.00 13.25 20.20
CA ASP A 249 2.66 12.38 21.16
C ASP A 249 3.67 11.49 20.45
N LEU A 250 4.94 11.63 20.81
CA LEU A 250 6.04 10.83 20.25
C LEU A 250 6.15 9.45 20.92
N CYS A 251 6.32 8.43 20.10
CA CYS A 251 6.74 7.10 20.51
C CYS A 251 8.28 7.01 20.55
N THR A 252 8.86 7.19 21.73
CA THR A 252 10.33 7.18 21.90
C THR A 252 10.97 5.83 21.55
N LYS A 253 10.25 4.72 21.76
CA LYS A 253 10.69 3.37 21.37
C LYS A 253 10.86 3.20 19.85
N GLY A 254 10.19 4.04 19.05
CA GLY A 254 10.32 4.03 17.60
C GLY A 254 11.59 4.69 17.06
N LEU A 255 12.31 5.47 17.90
CA LEU A 255 13.48 6.25 17.47
C LEU A 255 14.65 5.36 17.07
N GLY A 256 14.97 4.35 17.88
CA GLY A 256 16.12 3.45 17.66
C GLY A 256 16.11 2.77 16.28
N PRO A 257 15.03 2.04 15.90
CA PRO A 257 14.94 1.39 14.59
C PRO A 257 15.06 2.37 13.41
N ILE A 258 14.52 3.58 13.55
CA ILE A 258 14.58 4.59 12.48
C ILE A 258 16.00 5.13 12.32
N ILE A 259 16.68 5.46 13.41
CA ILE A 259 18.06 5.92 13.37
C ILE A 259 18.95 4.86 12.73
N HIS A 260 18.74 3.58 13.07
CA HIS A 260 19.43 2.46 12.43
C HIS A 260 19.17 2.40 10.92
N ASP A 261 17.91 2.47 10.48
CA ASP A 261 17.54 2.48 9.05
C ASP A 261 18.17 3.67 8.30
N MET A 262 18.18 4.86 8.92
CA MET A 262 18.73 6.09 8.35
C MET A 262 20.24 6.01 8.15
N LEU A 263 20.97 5.51 9.16
CA LEU A 263 22.42 5.34 9.10
C LEU A 263 22.85 4.22 8.14
N ALA A 264 22.04 3.15 8.03
CA ALA A 264 22.28 2.10 7.04
C ALA A 264 22.13 2.62 5.60
N SER A 265 21.19 3.52 5.38
CA SER A 265 20.94 4.13 4.06
C SER A 265 22.06 5.11 3.66
N GLN A 266 22.65 5.82 4.62
CA GLN A 266 23.77 6.74 4.37
C GLN A 266 25.10 6.05 4.02
N LYS A 267 25.32 4.81 4.47
CA LYS A 267 26.54 4.03 4.14
C LYS A 267 26.48 3.33 2.78
N ALA A 268 25.30 3.29 2.15
CA ALA A 268 25.06 2.63 0.87
C ALA A 268 25.02 3.60 -0.34
N SER A 269 25.15 4.91 -0.11
CA SER A 269 25.36 5.95 -1.11
C SER A 269 26.81 6.42 -1.09
#